data_AF-A0A0A9FW10-F1
#
_entry.id   AF-A0A0A9FW10-F1
#
_cell.length_a   1.000
_cell.length_b   1.000
_cell.length_c   1.000
_cell.angle_alpha   90.00
_cell.angle_beta   90.00
_cell.angle_gamma   90.00
#
_symmetry.space_group_name_H-M   'P 1'
#
loop_
_entity.id
_entity.type
_entity.pdbx_description
1 polymer ?
#
loop_
_entity_poly.entity_id
_entity_poly.type
_entity_poly.pdbx_seq_one_letter_code
_entity_poly.pdbx_strand_id
1 'polypeptide(L)'
;MKSSSGIRCLSEELQRALERLPEKVAAEAIKTFMSVIHSIVLQQSEERQLKKKSENMESKFQTQLEKYSENAMQNSAQPPHKNNYSVSKNEMKLDAFRKQVEEEKARYLNSVRTSRAMTLNNLQTSLPNVFHALMGFSGVCVQAFEGISRCSEAAVSYSGVVSPAI
;
A
#
# COMPACT_ATOMS: atom_id res chain seq x y z
N MET A 1 -44.80 33.43 13.39
CA MET A 1 -43.39 33.87 13.22
C MET A 1 -42.35 32.97 13.93
N LYS A 2 -42.73 32.04 14.82
CA LYS A 2 -41.81 31.16 15.58
C LYS A 2 -41.09 30.08 14.74
N SER A 3 -41.81 29.38 13.85
CA SER A 3 -41.17 28.40 12.94
C SER A 3 -40.17 29.04 11.99
N SER A 4 -40.38 30.31 11.62
CA SER A 4 -39.46 31.05 10.74
C SER A 4 -38.10 31.34 11.42
N SER A 5 -38.06 31.56 12.73
CA SER A 5 -36.81 31.80 13.46
C SER A 5 -35.96 30.54 13.63
N GLY A 6 -36.60 29.40 13.93
CA GLY A 6 -35.91 28.10 14.03
C GLY A 6 -35.39 27.61 12.68
N ILE A 7 -36.20 27.75 11.63
CA ILE A 7 -35.80 27.44 10.24
C ILE A 7 -34.63 28.34 9.81
N ARG A 8 -34.66 29.64 10.14
CA ARG A 8 -33.55 30.55 9.82
C ARG A 8 -32.26 30.16 10.53
N CYS A 9 -32.31 29.84 11.83
CA CYS A 9 -31.15 29.35 12.60
C CYS A 9 -30.55 28.09 11.98
N LEU A 10 -31.41 27.11 11.66
CA LEU A 10 -30.99 25.86 11.00
C LEU A 10 -30.30 26.13 9.66
N SER A 11 -30.91 26.98 8.81
CA SER A 11 -30.36 27.34 7.50
C SER A 11 -29.01 28.04 7.62
N GLU A 12 -28.84 28.93 8.59
CA GLU A 12 -27.59 29.65 8.84
C GLU A 12 -26.48 28.72 9.34
N GLU A 13 -26.77 27.79 10.26
CA GLU A 13 -25.80 26.80 10.72
C GLU A 13 -25.40 25.82 9.60
N LEU A 14 -26.36 25.35 8.80
CA LEU A 14 -26.09 24.49 7.65
C LEU A 14 -25.23 25.19 6.60
N GLN A 15 -25.56 26.44 6.26
CA GLN A 15 -24.77 27.22 5.30
C GLN A 15 -23.34 27.42 5.81
N ARG A 16 -23.16 27.81 7.08
CA ARG A 16 -21.85 27.99 7.68
C ARG A 16 -21.04 26.68 7.70
N ALA A 17 -21.69 25.56 7.96
CA ALA A 17 -21.05 24.24 7.93
C ALA A 17 -20.54 23.89 6.53
N LEU A 18 -21.37 24.09 5.50
CA LEU A 18 -21.01 23.82 4.10
C LEU A 18 -19.87 24.73 3.63
N GLU A 19 -19.87 26.01 4.00
CA GLU A 19 -18.81 26.96 3.63
C GLU A 19 -17.46 26.63 4.29
N ARG A 20 -17.46 26.02 5.48
CA ARG A 20 -16.25 25.72 6.26
C ARG A 20 -15.75 24.30 6.11
N LEU A 21 -16.48 23.45 5.39
CA LEU A 21 -16.14 22.04 5.26
C LEU A 21 -14.80 21.87 4.52
N PRO A 22 -13.79 21.19 5.10
CA PRO A 22 -12.48 21.04 4.49
C PRO A 22 -12.48 19.89 3.47
N GLU A 23 -13.48 19.83 2.59
CA GLU A 23 -13.68 18.76 1.61
C GLU A 23 -12.46 18.61 0.70
N LYS A 24 -11.98 19.72 0.12
CA LYS A 24 -10.83 19.72 -0.80
C LYS A 24 -9.56 19.21 -0.12
N VAL A 25 -9.35 19.58 1.14
CA VAL A 25 -8.17 19.15 1.92
C VAL A 25 -8.22 17.64 2.18
N ALA A 26 -9.39 17.13 2.61
CA ALA A 26 -9.59 15.70 2.83
C ALA A 26 -9.45 14.89 1.52
N ALA A 27 -10.08 15.36 0.44
CA ALA A 27 -10.00 14.71 -0.87
C ALA A 27 -8.57 14.65 -1.41
N GLU A 28 -7.81 15.74 -1.31
CA GLU A 28 -6.42 15.78 -1.79
C GLU A 28 -5.50 14.90 -0.95
N ALA A 29 -5.71 14.85 0.37
CA ALA A 29 -4.96 13.95 1.25
C ALA A 29 -5.20 12.47 0.88
N ILE A 30 -6.47 12.09 0.65
CA ILE A 30 -6.83 10.73 0.19
C ILE A 30 -6.21 10.44 -1.18
N LYS A 31 -6.32 11.37 -2.12
CA LYS A 31 -5.78 11.21 -3.48
C LYS A 31 -4.27 11.03 -3.47
N THR A 32 -3.56 11.84 -2.69
CA THR A 32 -2.11 11.72 -2.50
C THR A 32 -1.75 10.35 -1.91
N PHE A 33 -2.48 9.89 -0.91
CA PHE A 33 -2.29 8.57 -0.33
C PHE A 33 -2.55 7.44 -1.34
N MET A 34 -3.57 7.56 -2.18
CA MET A 34 -3.81 6.60 -3.26
C MET A 34 -2.64 6.52 -4.23
N SER A 35 -2.04 7.66 -4.62
CA SER A 35 -0.84 7.67 -5.46
C SER A 35 0.33 6.93 -4.81
N VAL A 36 0.53 7.13 -3.51
CA VAL A 36 1.54 6.43 -2.72
C VAL A 36 1.31 4.91 -2.70
N ILE A 37 0.06 4.47 -2.46
CA ILE A 37 -0.31 3.05 -2.51
C ILE A 37 -0.08 2.46 -3.91
N HIS A 38 -0.43 3.19 -4.97
CA HIS A 38 -0.19 2.75 -6.34
C HIS A 38 1.31 2.52 -6.61
N SER A 39 2.18 3.42 -6.15
CA SER A 39 3.63 3.25 -6.28
C SER A 39 4.14 2.02 -5.52
N ILE A 40 3.60 1.72 -4.32
CA ILE A 40 3.93 0.49 -3.58
C ILE A 40 3.52 -0.75 -4.37
N VAL A 41 2.30 -0.77 -4.91
CA VAL A 41 1.78 -1.90 -5.69
C VAL A 41 2.64 -2.15 -6.94
N LEU A 42 3.07 -1.08 -7.62
CA LEU A 42 3.97 -1.18 -8.77
C LEU A 42 5.31 -1.82 -8.39
N GLN A 43 5.92 -1.38 -7.29
CA GLN A 43 7.17 -1.96 -6.79
C GLN A 43 7.01 -3.44 -6.40
N GLN A 44 5.90 -3.79 -5.76
CA GLN A 44 5.59 -5.19 -5.41
C GLN A 44 5.34 -6.07 -6.65
N SER A 45 4.81 -5.50 -7.73
CA SER A 45 4.66 -6.20 -9.01
C SER A 45 6.02 -6.53 -9.62
N GLU A 46 6.95 -5.58 -9.62
CA GLU A 46 8.34 -5.81 -10.05
C GLU A 46 9.03 -6.87 -9.19
N GLU A 47 8.93 -6.78 -7.85
CA GLU A 47 9.47 -7.77 -6.93
C GLU A 47 8.97 -9.19 -7.26
N ARG A 48 7.67 -9.32 -7.55
CA ARG A 48 7.05 -10.60 -7.92
C ARG A 48 7.59 -11.15 -9.24
N GLN A 49 7.83 -10.29 -10.21
CA GLN A 49 8.44 -10.70 -11.49
C GLN A 49 9.87 -11.18 -11.29
N LEU A 50 10.67 -10.47 -10.49
CA LEU A 50 12.04 -10.86 -10.14
C LEU A 50 12.07 -12.17 -9.36
N LYS A 51 11.14 -12.37 -8.41
CA LYS A 51 10.97 -13.63 -7.69
C LYS A 51 10.76 -14.80 -8.65
N LYS A 52 9.76 -14.70 -9.54
CA LYS A 52 9.46 -15.75 -10.52
C LYS A 52 10.66 -16.04 -11.43
N LYS A 53 11.40 -15.00 -11.84
CA LYS A 53 12.61 -15.15 -12.65
C LYS A 53 13.72 -15.88 -11.88
N SER A 54 13.95 -15.51 -10.62
CA SER A 54 14.93 -16.17 -9.74
C SER A 54 14.58 -17.64 -9.53
N GLU A 55 13.32 -17.97 -9.20
CA GLU A 55 12.85 -19.34 -8.98
C GLU A 55 12.98 -20.20 -10.25
N ASN A 56 12.66 -19.64 -11.42
CA ASN A 56 12.81 -20.33 -12.70
C ASN A 56 14.28 -20.62 -13.04
N MET A 57 15.19 -19.68 -12.75
CA MET A 57 16.63 -19.85 -13.00
C MET A 57 17.22 -20.90 -12.06
N GLU A 58 16.86 -20.86 -10.79
CA GLU A 58 17.23 -21.85 -9.79
C GLU A 58 16.77 -23.26 -10.21
N SER A 59 15.50 -23.41 -10.59
CA SER A 59 14.95 -24.69 -11.06
C SER A 59 15.70 -25.24 -12.28
N LYS A 60 16.02 -24.39 -13.26
CA LYS A 60 16.81 -24.79 -14.44
C LYS A 60 18.23 -25.19 -14.07
N PHE A 61 18.85 -24.49 -13.11
CA PHE A 61 20.19 -24.83 -12.63
C PHE A 61 20.20 -26.18 -11.92
N GLN A 62 19.22 -26.43 -11.05
CA GLN A 62 19.05 -27.71 -10.37
C GLN A 62 18.93 -28.88 -11.36
N THR A 63 18.09 -28.74 -12.39
CA THR A 63 17.97 -29.76 -13.45
C THR A 63 19.27 -29.96 -14.23
N GLN A 64 20.05 -28.91 -14.49
CA GLN A 64 21.35 -29.05 -15.17
C GLN A 64 22.40 -29.71 -14.28
N LEU A 65 22.35 -29.43 -12.98
CA LEU A 65 23.25 -30.02 -11.98
C LEU A 65 23.00 -31.53 -11.84
N GLU A 66 21.73 -31.94 -11.79
CA GLU A 66 21.33 -33.36 -11.78
C GLU A 66 21.84 -34.09 -13.02
N LYS A 67 21.60 -33.55 -14.22
CA LYS A 67 22.11 -34.11 -15.48
C LYS A 67 23.62 -34.21 -15.52
N TYR A 68 24.33 -33.21 -15.00
CA TYR A 68 25.79 -33.25 -14.93
C TYR A 68 26.28 -34.37 -13.99
N SER A 69 25.63 -34.53 -12.82
CA SER A 69 25.93 -35.59 -11.87
C SER A 69 25.70 -36.99 -12.46
N GLU A 70 24.57 -37.21 -13.13
CA GLU A 70 24.25 -38.47 -13.81
C GLU A 70 25.29 -38.83 -14.88
N ASN A 71 25.65 -37.84 -15.71
CA ASN A 71 26.67 -38.02 -16.75
C ASN A 71 28.05 -38.29 -16.15
N ALA A 72 28.43 -37.64 -15.05
CA ALA A 72 29.70 -37.89 -14.37
C ALA A 72 29.79 -39.32 -13.83
N MET A 73 28.69 -39.87 -13.30
CA MET A 73 28.63 -41.26 -12.84
C MET A 73 28.76 -42.27 -13.99
N GLN A 74 28.05 -42.06 -15.11
CA GLN A 74 28.14 -42.94 -16.29
C GLN A 74 29.50 -42.89 -16.99
N ASN A 75 30.14 -41.72 -17.03
CA ASN A 75 31.41 -41.50 -17.73
C ASN A 75 32.64 -42.03 -16.95
N SER A 76 32.50 -42.39 -15.68
CA SER A 76 33.56 -43.03 -14.88
C SER A 76 33.98 -44.42 -15.39
N ALA A 77 33.19 -45.03 -16.28
CA ALA A 77 33.44 -46.35 -16.88
C ALA A 77 34.29 -46.32 -18.18
N GLN A 78 34.73 -45.16 -18.67
CA GLN A 78 35.45 -45.01 -19.96
C GLN A 78 36.89 -44.45 -19.82
N PRO A 79 37.79 -44.71 -20.79
CA PRO A 79 39.22 -44.44 -20.66
C PRO A 79 39.57 -42.94 -20.54
N PRO A 80 40.63 -42.60 -19.79
CA PRO A 80 40.85 -41.28 -19.18
C PRO A 80 41.17 -40.12 -20.13
N HIS A 81 41.62 -40.38 -21.36
CA HIS A 81 42.28 -39.35 -22.18
C HIS A 81 41.35 -38.42 -22.99
N LYS A 82 40.11 -38.83 -23.32
CA LYS A 82 39.13 -37.97 -24.03
C LYS A 82 38.11 -37.30 -23.10
N ASN A 83 37.95 -37.83 -21.90
CA ASN A 83 36.85 -37.50 -20.99
C ASN A 83 37.15 -36.29 -20.09
N ASN A 84 38.41 -36.11 -19.67
CA ASN A 84 38.76 -35.05 -18.72
C ASN A 84 38.56 -33.62 -19.27
N TYR A 85 38.77 -33.41 -20.57
CA TYR A 85 38.56 -32.10 -21.20
C TYR A 85 37.07 -31.73 -21.34
N SER A 86 36.18 -32.70 -21.62
CA SER A 86 34.74 -32.46 -21.73
C SER A 86 34.10 -32.19 -20.36
N VAL A 87 34.56 -32.88 -19.32
CA VAL A 87 34.14 -32.68 -17.93
C VAL A 87 34.49 -31.27 -17.45
N SER A 88 35.75 -30.83 -17.62
CA SER A 88 36.19 -29.49 -17.20
C SER A 88 35.45 -28.36 -17.93
N LYS A 89 35.16 -28.52 -19.23
CA LYS A 89 34.34 -27.55 -19.99
C LYS A 89 32.90 -27.47 -19.49
N ASN A 90 32.33 -28.58 -19.02
CA ASN A 90 30.99 -28.61 -18.45
C ASN A 90 30.95 -28.00 -17.04
N GLU A 91 31.98 -28.20 -16.22
CA GLU A 91 32.14 -27.54 -14.92
C GLU A 91 32.17 -26.01 -15.06
N MET A 92 33.00 -25.49 -15.97
CA MET A 92 33.06 -24.03 -16.23
C MET A 92 31.70 -23.44 -16.62
N LYS A 93 30.90 -24.17 -17.42
CA LYS A 93 29.55 -23.75 -17.80
C LYS A 93 28.58 -23.77 -16.61
N LEU A 94 28.67 -24.79 -15.77
CA LEU A 94 27.87 -24.88 -14.56
C LEU A 94 28.20 -23.76 -13.58
N ASP A 95 29.47 -23.43 -13.39
CA ASP A 95 29.88 -22.32 -12.52
C ASP A 95 29.43 -20.97 -13.08
N ALA A 96 29.55 -20.77 -14.39
CA ALA A 96 29.01 -19.58 -15.03
C ALA A 96 27.48 -19.47 -14.84
N PHE A 97 26.76 -20.59 -14.94
CA PHE A 97 25.31 -20.61 -14.73
C PHE A 97 24.94 -20.38 -13.25
N ARG A 98 25.66 -21.00 -12.31
CA ARG A 98 25.52 -20.76 -10.87
C ARG A 98 25.66 -19.28 -10.54
N LYS A 99 26.69 -18.63 -11.10
CA LYS A 99 26.91 -17.18 -10.91
C LYS A 99 25.71 -16.36 -11.39
N GLN A 100 25.11 -16.72 -12.53
CA GLN A 100 23.90 -16.05 -13.02
C GLN A 100 22.69 -16.25 -12.10
N VAL A 101 22.52 -17.45 -11.53
CA VAL A 101 21.45 -17.74 -10.56
C VAL A 101 21.59 -16.86 -9.32
N GLU A 102 22.81 -16.81 -8.75
CA GLU A 102 23.09 -15.98 -7.58
C GLU A 102 22.89 -14.48 -7.88
N GLU A 103 23.21 -14.03 -9.09
CA GLU A 103 22.98 -12.65 -9.50
C GLU A 103 21.48 -12.30 -9.59
N GLU A 104 20.66 -13.17 -10.21
CA GLU A 104 19.21 -12.96 -10.26
C GLU A 104 18.57 -13.02 -8.86
N LYS A 105 19.05 -13.92 -7.99
CA LYS A 105 18.63 -14.00 -6.59
C LYS A 105 19.00 -12.75 -5.81
N ALA A 106 20.19 -12.20 -6.03
CA ALA A 106 20.62 -10.95 -5.41
C ALA A 106 19.73 -9.77 -5.86
N ARG A 107 19.35 -9.70 -7.14
CA ARG A 107 18.41 -8.68 -7.66
C ARG A 107 17.03 -8.81 -7.01
N TYR A 108 16.50 -10.02 -6.89
CA TYR A 108 15.23 -10.27 -6.19
C TYR A 108 15.32 -9.82 -4.72
N LEU A 109 16.34 -10.24 -3.97
CA LEU A 109 16.51 -9.87 -2.57
C LEU A 109 16.68 -8.35 -2.39
N ASN A 110 17.35 -7.67 -3.33
CA ASN A 110 17.43 -6.22 -3.33
C ASN A 110 16.06 -5.58 -3.52
N SER A 111 15.28 -6.07 -4.48
CA SER A 111 13.90 -5.60 -4.71
C SER A 111 13.01 -5.77 -3.46
N VAL A 112 13.12 -6.91 -2.76
CA VAL A 112 12.41 -7.14 -1.49
C VAL A 112 12.76 -6.07 -0.44
N ARG A 113 14.06 -5.73 -0.30
CA ARG A 113 14.48 -4.67 0.64
C ARG A 113 13.90 -3.33 0.24
N THR A 114 13.96 -2.98 -1.05
CA THR A 114 13.37 -1.75 -1.60
C THR A 114 11.87 -1.68 -1.34
N SER A 115 11.10 -2.73 -1.67
CA SER A 115 9.65 -2.78 -1.43
C SER A 115 9.29 -2.58 0.02
N ARG A 116 10.02 -3.24 0.95
CA ARG A 116 9.79 -3.12 2.39
C ARG A 116 10.07 -1.70 2.88
N ALA A 117 11.23 -1.14 2.52
CA ALA A 117 11.60 0.22 2.90
C ALA A 117 10.63 1.25 2.33
N MET A 118 10.29 1.12 1.05
CA MET A 118 9.33 1.99 0.36
C MET A 118 7.96 1.94 1.03
N THR A 119 7.44 0.73 1.30
CA THR A 119 6.14 0.55 1.97
C THR A 119 6.14 1.21 3.35
N LEU A 120 7.15 0.93 4.17
CA LEU A 120 7.24 1.48 5.52
C LEU A 120 7.32 3.02 5.51
N ASN A 121 8.27 3.58 4.77
CA ASN A 121 8.52 5.02 4.73
C ASN A 121 7.30 5.78 4.18
N ASN A 122 6.69 5.25 3.12
CA ASN A 122 5.51 5.86 2.52
C ASN A 122 4.32 5.84 3.47
N LEU A 123 4.03 4.71 4.11
CA LEU A 123 2.92 4.62 5.06
C LEU A 123 3.14 5.52 6.27
N GLN A 124 4.37 5.54 6.83
CA GLN A 124 4.72 6.39 7.96
C GLN A 124 4.56 7.88 7.67
N THR A 125 4.86 8.32 6.45
CA THR A 125 4.78 9.74 6.07
C THR A 125 3.39 10.16 5.59
N SER A 126 2.64 9.27 4.94
CA SER A 126 1.37 9.62 4.28
C SER A 126 0.12 9.36 5.14
N LEU A 127 0.10 8.29 5.96
CA LEU A 127 -1.05 7.98 6.81
C LEU A 127 -1.39 9.10 7.82
N PRO A 128 -0.42 9.72 8.52
CA PRO A 128 -0.73 10.81 9.45
C PRO A 128 -1.45 11.96 8.76
N ASN A 129 -1.07 12.30 7.52
CA ASN A 129 -1.68 13.39 6.77
C ASN A 129 -3.15 13.09 6.43
N VAL A 130 -3.45 11.85 6.03
CA VAL A 130 -4.84 11.40 5.79
C VAL A 130 -5.65 11.47 7.07
N PHE A 131 -5.12 10.96 8.18
CA PHE A 131 -5.83 10.98 9.45
C PHE A 131 -6.08 12.40 9.96
N HIS A 132 -5.11 13.30 9.85
CA HIS A 132 -5.31 14.70 10.22
C HIS A 132 -6.39 15.37 9.36
N ALA A 133 -6.37 15.14 8.04
CA ALA A 133 -7.36 15.73 7.15
C ALA A 133 -8.78 15.20 7.42
N LEU A 134 -8.92 13.89 7.64
CA LEU A 134 -10.19 13.25 7.99
C LEU A 134 -10.70 13.65 9.38
N MET A 135 -9.80 13.76 10.36
CA MET A 135 -10.13 14.24 11.69
C MET A 135 -10.64 15.68 11.64
N GLY A 136 -9.93 16.57 10.93
CA GLY A 136 -10.38 17.95 10.72
C GLY A 136 -11.74 18.03 10.03
N PHE A 137 -11.96 17.22 9.00
CA PHE A 137 -13.26 17.11 8.32
C PHE A 137 -14.37 16.69 9.28
N SER A 138 -14.18 15.58 10.01
CA SER A 138 -15.16 15.09 10.99
C SER A 138 -15.43 16.10 12.11
N GLY A 139 -14.41 16.83 12.56
CA GLY A 139 -14.56 17.86 13.58
C GLY A 139 -15.48 19.00 13.15
N VAL A 140 -15.37 19.45 11.89
CA VAL A 140 -16.30 20.44 11.33
C VAL A 140 -17.71 19.88 11.21
N CYS A 141 -17.87 18.61 10.82
CA CYS A 141 -19.18 17.96 10.80
C CYS A 141 -19.82 17.92 12.20
N VAL A 142 -19.06 17.52 13.23
CA VAL A 142 -19.56 17.48 14.61
C VAL A 142 -20.00 18.87 15.08
N GLN A 143 -19.17 19.90 14.87
CA GLN A 143 -19.52 21.28 15.22
C GLN A 143 -20.80 21.76 14.52
N ALA A 144 -20.99 21.37 13.26
CA ALA A 144 -22.20 21.68 12.51
C ALA A 144 -23.44 21.01 13.12
N PHE A 145 -23.36 19.71 13.42
CA PHE A 145 -24.47 18.98 14.03
C PHE A 145 -24.81 19.52 15.42
N GLU A 146 -23.82 19.84 16.24
CA GLU A 146 -24.05 20.48 17.54
C GLU A 146 -24.72 21.85 17.39
N GLY A 147 -24.33 22.65 16.39
CA GLY A 147 -24.99 23.93 16.08
C GLY A 147 -26.46 23.75 15.69
N ILE A 148 -26.74 22.79 14.83
CA ILE A 148 -28.10 22.42 14.41
C ILE A 148 -28.94 21.97 15.61
N SER A 149 -28.39 21.11 16.48
CA SER A 149 -29.08 20.63 17.68
C SER A 149 -29.43 21.78 18.63
N ARG A 150 -28.53 22.74 18.84
CA ARG A 150 -28.81 23.95 19.65
C ARG A 150 -29.95 24.79 19.08
N CYS A 151 -30.02 24.95 17.76
CA CYS A 151 -31.15 25.63 17.10
C CYS A 151 -32.50 24.91 17.36
N SER A 152 -32.48 23.57 17.45
CA SER A 152 -33.65 22.76 17.75
C SER A 152 -34.11 22.90 19.21
N GLU A 153 -33.19 22.83 20.17
CA GLU A 153 -33.49 22.93 21.61
C GLU A 153 -33.99 24.33 22.03
N ALA A 154 -33.45 25.38 21.41
CA ALA A 154 -33.90 26.76 21.62
C ALA A 154 -35.35 26.98 21.15
N ALA A 155 -35.80 26.23 20.13
CA ALA A 155 -37.18 26.27 19.66
C ALA A 155 -38.16 25.57 20.63
N VAL A 156 -37.69 24.59 21.41
CA VAL A 156 -38.51 23.80 22.35
C VAL A 156 -38.61 24.46 23.73
N SER A 157 -37.53 25.02 24.26
CA SER A 157 -37.46 25.56 25.63
C SER A 157 -38.38 26.77 25.88
N TYR A 158 -38.64 27.59 24.86
CA TYR A 158 -39.58 28.72 24.94
C TYR A 158 -41.07 28.32 24.79
N SER A 159 -41.37 27.03 24.54
CA SER A 159 -42.73 26.51 24.51
C SER A 159 -43.26 26.12 25.90
N GLY A 160 -42.39 25.88 26.88
CA GLY A 160 -42.76 25.41 28.22
C GLY A 160 -43.04 26.51 29.26
N VAL A 161 -42.86 27.78 28.91
CA VAL A 161 -42.95 28.92 29.88
C VAL A 161 -44.30 29.66 29.81
N VAL A 162 -45.25 29.22 28.97
CA VAL A 162 -46.58 29.85 28.87
C VAL A 162 -47.67 28.89 29.33
N SER A 163 -47.77 28.71 30.65
CA SER A 163 -49.05 28.49 31.32
C SER A 163 -49.28 29.68 32.27
N PRO A 164 -50.09 30.67 31.89
CA PRO A 164 -50.70 31.54 32.87
C PRO A 164 -51.83 30.76 33.53
N ALA A 165 -51.71 30.52 34.83
CA ALA A 165 -52.85 30.16 35.65
C ALA A 165 -53.76 31.39 35.74
N ILE A 166 -54.91 31.36 35.05
CA ILE A 166 -56.25 31.76 35.56
C ILE A 166 -57.28 30.94 34.78
#